data_AF-A4BBG0-F1
#
_entry.id   AF-A4BBG0-F1
#
_cell.length_a   1.000
_cell.length_b   1.000
_cell.length_c   1.000
_cell.angle_alpha   90.00
_cell.angle_beta   90.00
_cell.angle_gamma   90.00
#
_symmetry.space_group_name_H-M   'P 1'
#
loop_
_entity.id
_entity.type
_entity.pdbx_description
1 polymer ?
#
loop_
_entity_poly.entity_id
_entity_poly.type
_entity_poly.pdbx_seq_one_letter_code
_entity_poly.pdbx_strand_id
1 'polypeptide(L)'
;MIEGEPLYIHIARMAQNHWNEHGNISLVVGATAPEEMQRIRQVAPELPFLVPGIGAQGGDLPATVKAGRFPDGHGLMINSSRAILYASKGDDFADAARKEAAALRAAIEQLNT
;
A
#
# COMPACT_ATOMS: atom_id res chain seq x y z
N MET A 1 9.53 11.54 -18.75
CA MET A 1 9.45 10.34 -19.59
C MET A 1 10.87 9.86 -19.85
N ILE A 2 11.12 8.55 -19.81
CA ILE A 2 12.35 7.92 -20.30
C ILE A 2 11.90 6.95 -21.39
N GLU A 3 12.48 6.99 -22.58
CA GLU A 3 12.13 6.07 -23.70
C GLU A 3 10.62 5.98 -24.01
N GLY A 4 9.85 7.05 -23.75
CA GLY A 4 8.40 7.06 -23.97
C GLY A 4 7.56 6.45 -22.84
N GLU A 5 8.15 6.04 -21.71
CA GLU A 5 7.42 5.63 -20.50
C GLU A 5 7.52 6.67 -19.36
N PRO A 6 6.50 6.77 -18.46
CA PRO A 6 6.60 7.57 -17.25
C PRO A 6 7.78 7.13 -16.38
N LEU A 7 8.49 8.08 -15.76
CA LEU A 7 9.70 7.81 -14.99
C LEU A 7 9.47 6.78 -13.86
N TYR A 8 8.32 6.84 -13.18
CA TYR A 8 8.02 5.91 -12.08
C TYR A 8 7.84 4.46 -12.56
N ILE A 9 7.38 4.24 -13.80
CA ILE A 9 7.28 2.91 -14.40
C ILE A 9 8.67 2.36 -14.71
N HIS A 10 9.55 3.21 -15.24
CA HIS A 10 10.95 2.86 -15.48
C HIS A 10 11.65 2.42 -14.19
N ILE A 11 11.49 3.21 -13.12
CA ILE A 11 12.07 2.91 -11.81
C ILE A 11 11.49 1.61 -11.23
N ALA A 12 10.18 1.37 -11.35
CA ALA A 12 9.56 0.13 -10.88
C ALA A 12 10.11 -1.10 -11.62
N ARG A 13 10.31 -1.00 -12.94
CA ARG A 13 10.91 -2.06 -13.76
C ARG A 13 12.37 -2.32 -13.38
N MET A 14 13.14 -1.27 -13.16
CA MET A 14 14.53 -1.37 -12.70
C MET A 14 14.62 -2.05 -11.33
N ALA A 15 13.75 -1.66 -10.41
CA ALA A 15 13.66 -2.28 -9.09
C ALA A 15 13.38 -3.78 -9.18
N GLN A 16 12.40 -4.19 -10.00
CA GLN A 16 12.02 -5.59 -10.18
C GLN A 16 13.12 -6.42 -10.84
N ASN A 17 13.71 -5.91 -11.92
CA ASN A 17 14.55 -6.74 -12.82
C ASN A 17 16.05 -6.64 -12.55
N HIS A 18 16.51 -5.56 -11.91
CA HIS A 18 17.94 -5.27 -11.81
C HIS A 18 18.43 -5.02 -10.39
N TRP A 19 17.60 -4.45 -9.51
CA TRP A 19 18.07 -4.10 -8.16
C TRP A 19 17.70 -5.12 -7.09
N ASN A 20 16.61 -5.87 -7.26
CA ASN A 20 16.08 -6.78 -6.23
C ASN A 20 16.83 -8.13 -6.16
N GLU A 21 18.16 -8.12 -6.28
CA GLU A 21 19.00 -9.33 -6.29
C GLU A 21 18.89 -10.15 -5.01
N HIS A 22 18.58 -9.50 -3.88
CA HIS A 22 18.47 -10.12 -2.56
C HIS A 22 17.04 -10.22 -2.04
N GLY A 23 16.02 -9.88 -2.84
CA GLY A 23 14.61 -9.95 -2.40
C GLY A 23 14.27 -8.95 -1.27
N ASN A 24 14.99 -7.84 -1.17
CA ASN A 24 14.91 -6.86 -0.09
C ASN A 24 14.43 -5.47 -0.56
N ILE A 25 13.88 -5.38 -1.77
CA ILE A 25 13.33 -4.14 -2.31
C ILE A 25 11.81 -4.11 -2.22
N SER A 26 11.28 -2.94 -1.88
CA SER A 26 9.86 -2.62 -1.93
C SER A 26 9.66 -1.26 -2.59
N LEU A 27 8.45 -0.98 -3.08
CA LEU A 27 8.10 0.31 -3.66
C LEU A 27 7.14 1.07 -2.75
N VAL A 28 7.29 2.40 -2.68
CA VAL A 28 6.29 3.26 -2.03
C VAL A 28 5.31 3.72 -3.09
N VAL A 29 4.03 3.36 -2.93
CA VAL A 29 2.97 3.69 -3.91
C VAL A 29 1.79 4.31 -3.19
N GLY A 30 1.40 5.53 -3.57
CA GLY A 30 0.31 6.25 -2.92
C GLY A 30 -1.07 5.64 -3.18
N ALA A 31 -1.96 5.72 -2.18
CA ALA A 31 -3.32 5.17 -2.26
C ALA A 31 -4.33 5.99 -3.11
N THR A 32 -3.93 7.16 -3.63
CA THR A 32 -4.83 8.09 -4.32
C THR A 32 -4.91 7.87 -5.84
N ALA A 33 -4.10 6.98 -6.40
CA ALA A 33 -4.06 6.69 -7.84
C ALA A 33 -4.08 5.18 -8.13
N PRO A 34 -5.24 4.50 -8.00
CA PRO A 34 -5.34 3.05 -8.21
C PRO A 34 -4.91 2.60 -9.62
N GLU A 35 -5.15 3.41 -10.65
CA GLU A 35 -4.74 3.09 -12.02
C GLU A 35 -3.21 3.08 -12.17
N GLU A 36 -2.51 4.02 -11.54
CA GLU A 36 -1.04 4.04 -11.54
C GLU A 36 -0.49 2.87 -10.75
N MET A 37 -1.10 2.54 -9.61
CA MET A 37 -0.75 1.36 -8.81
C MET A 37 -0.90 0.07 -9.62
N GLN A 38 -1.96 -0.08 -10.40
CA GLN A 38 -2.12 -1.24 -11.31
C GLN A 38 -1.01 -1.31 -12.35
N ARG A 39 -0.63 -0.18 -12.97
CA ARG A 39 0.47 -0.14 -13.93
C ARG A 39 1.81 -0.51 -13.29
N ILE A 40 2.06 -0.06 -12.05
CA ILE A 40 3.26 -0.44 -11.28
C ILE A 40 3.23 -1.95 -10.99
N ARG A 41 2.09 -2.49 -10.52
CA ARG A 41 1.94 -3.93 -10.26
C ARG A 41 2.19 -4.79 -11.50
N GLN A 42 1.82 -4.32 -12.69
CA GLN A 42 2.10 -5.03 -13.95
C GLN A 42 3.61 -5.13 -14.27
N VAL A 43 4.39 -4.09 -13.95
CA VAL A 43 5.84 -4.07 -14.27
C VAL A 43 6.73 -4.53 -13.13
N ALA A 44 6.21 -4.56 -11.90
CA ALA A 44 6.87 -5.05 -10.70
C ALA A 44 5.97 -6.06 -9.97
N PRO A 45 5.67 -7.24 -10.57
CA PRO A 45 4.68 -8.18 -10.05
C PRO A 45 5.05 -8.83 -8.72
N GLU A 46 6.32 -8.84 -8.33
CA GLU A 46 6.83 -9.55 -7.16
C GLU A 46 7.28 -8.63 -6.03
N LEU A 47 7.34 -7.31 -6.29
CA LEU A 47 7.76 -6.35 -5.26
C LEU A 47 6.61 -6.02 -4.30
N PRO A 48 6.84 -6.09 -2.97
CA PRO A 48 5.88 -5.57 -2.00
C PRO A 48 5.74 -4.06 -2.13
N PHE A 49 4.53 -3.54 -1.88
CA PHE A 49 4.29 -2.09 -1.84
C PHE A 49 4.03 -1.62 -0.41
N LEU A 50 4.71 -0.54 -0.02
CA LEU A 50 4.32 0.29 1.11
C LEU A 50 3.32 1.34 0.61
N VAL A 51 2.13 1.34 1.19
CA VAL A 51 1.02 2.21 0.80
C VAL A 51 0.72 3.22 1.90
N PRO A 52 1.24 4.45 1.81
CA PRO A 52 0.85 5.54 2.69
C PRO A 52 -0.49 6.16 2.26
N GLY A 53 -1.18 6.76 3.22
CA GLY A 53 -2.27 7.72 2.94
C GLY A 53 -3.69 7.17 2.96
N ILE A 54 -3.90 5.91 3.35
CA ILE A 54 -5.25 5.38 3.57
C ILE A 54 -5.93 6.15 4.73
N GLY A 55 -7.20 6.54 4.52
CA GLY A 55 -8.01 7.29 5.48
C GLY A 55 -7.73 8.80 5.52
N ALA A 56 -6.54 9.20 5.97
CA ALA A 56 -6.26 10.62 6.22
C ALA A 56 -5.97 11.46 4.96
N GLN A 57 -5.67 10.82 3.82
CA GLN A 57 -5.46 11.50 2.53
C GLN A 57 -6.57 11.16 1.51
N GLY A 58 -7.67 10.55 1.96
CA GLY A 58 -8.79 10.21 1.07
C GLY A 58 -8.55 9.02 0.13
N GLY A 59 -7.53 8.19 0.40
CA GLY A 59 -7.28 6.97 -0.39
C GLY A 59 -8.42 5.96 -0.26
N ASP A 60 -8.87 5.43 -1.39
CA ASP A 60 -9.89 4.37 -1.49
C ASP A 60 -9.25 3.02 -1.16
N LEU A 61 -9.56 2.48 0.03
CA LEU A 61 -9.00 1.23 0.52
C LEU A 61 -9.35 0.02 -0.39
N PRO A 62 -10.63 -0.23 -0.73
CA PRO A 62 -11.00 -1.26 -1.71
C PRO A 62 -10.24 -1.17 -3.04
N ALA A 63 -10.20 0.02 -3.65
CA ALA A 63 -9.53 0.20 -4.95
C ALA A 63 -8.02 -0.03 -4.83
N THR A 64 -7.39 0.46 -3.76
CA THR A 64 -5.97 0.27 -3.45
C THR A 64 -5.63 -1.22 -3.28
N VAL A 65 -6.38 -1.94 -2.43
CA VAL A 65 -6.13 -3.37 -2.19
C VAL A 65 -6.25 -4.16 -3.49
N LYS A 66 -7.30 -3.91 -4.28
CA LYS A 66 -7.52 -4.56 -5.56
C LYS A 66 -6.42 -4.23 -6.59
N ALA A 67 -5.93 -3.00 -6.61
CA ALA A 67 -4.93 -2.54 -7.56
C ALA A 67 -3.51 -3.05 -7.27
N GLY A 68 -3.16 -3.18 -5.99
CA GLY A 68 -1.78 -3.38 -5.57
C GLY A 68 -1.43 -4.75 -5.00
N ARG A 69 -2.41 -5.58 -4.61
CA ARG A 69 -2.13 -6.89 -4.02
C ARG A 69 -1.53 -7.88 -5.03
N PHE A 70 -0.79 -8.84 -4.51
CA PHE A 70 -0.43 -10.05 -5.25
C PHE A 70 -1.67 -10.95 -5.46
N PRO A 71 -1.61 -11.92 -6.39
CA PRO A 71 -2.70 -12.87 -6.61
C PRO A 71 -3.09 -13.69 -5.38
N ASP A 72 -2.16 -13.92 -4.45
CA ASP A 72 -2.37 -14.66 -3.20
C ASP A 72 -2.97 -13.80 -2.06
N GLY A 73 -3.26 -12.52 -2.32
CA GLY A 73 -3.82 -11.60 -1.33
C GLY A 73 -2.78 -10.86 -0.48
N HIS A 74 -1.49 -11.14 -0.65
CA HIS A 74 -0.40 -10.47 0.08
C HIS A 74 0.22 -9.31 -0.73
N GLY A 75 1.39 -8.82 -0.33
CA GLY A 75 2.18 -7.85 -1.09
C GLY A 75 1.90 -6.37 -0.83
N LEU A 76 1.00 -6.06 0.11
CA LEU A 76 0.71 -4.70 0.52
C LEU A 76 0.99 -4.48 2.01
N MET A 77 1.72 -3.42 2.31
CA MET A 77 1.89 -2.86 3.65
C MET A 77 1.13 -1.55 3.72
N ILE A 78 -0.06 -1.53 4.31
CA ILE A 78 -0.88 -0.32 4.42
C ILE A 78 -0.48 0.44 5.68
N ASN A 79 -0.01 1.68 5.52
CA ASN A 79 0.35 2.55 6.63
C ASN A 79 -0.83 3.42 7.07
N SER A 80 -1.16 3.36 8.36
CA SER A 80 -2.15 4.21 9.02
C SER A 80 -1.62 4.73 10.36
N SER A 81 -0.99 5.90 10.36
CA SER A 81 -0.40 6.46 11.59
C SER A 81 -1.40 7.31 12.37
N ARG A 82 -1.85 8.44 11.79
CA ARG A 82 -2.67 9.44 12.52
C ARG A 82 -4.03 8.91 12.98
N ALA A 83 -4.69 8.08 12.16
CA ALA A 83 -5.98 7.51 12.52
C ALA A 83 -5.88 6.59 13.74
N ILE A 84 -4.77 5.87 13.88
CA ILE A 84 -4.50 4.98 15.03
C ILE A 84 -4.00 5.79 16.24
N LEU A 85 -2.96 6.61 16.04
CA LEU A 85 -2.31 7.36 17.13
C LEU A 85 -3.22 8.39 17.78
N TYR A 86 -4.16 8.97 17.03
CA TYR A 86 -5.07 10.01 17.51
C TYR A 86 -6.52 9.55 17.60
N ALA A 87 -6.74 8.23 17.69
CA ALA A 87 -8.04 7.63 17.92
C ALA A 87 -8.71 8.13 19.21
N SER A 88 -7.91 8.44 20.24
CA SER A 88 -8.34 9.13 21.44
C SER A 88 -7.25 10.09 21.94
N LYS A 89 -7.66 11.07 22.74
CA LYS A 89 -6.79 11.97 23.51
C LYS A 89 -6.90 11.75 25.03
N GLY A 90 -7.70 10.77 25.46
CA GLY A 90 -7.94 10.44 26.87
C GLY A 90 -7.10 9.26 27.35
N ASP A 91 -7.36 8.82 28.58
CA ASP A 91 -6.66 7.71 29.23
C ASP A 91 -6.92 6.35 28.54
N ASP A 92 -7.94 6.27 27.69
CA ASP A 92 -8.30 5.11 26.87
C ASP A 92 -7.51 5.01 25.55
N PHE A 93 -6.47 5.83 25.34
CA PHE A 93 -5.72 5.90 24.08
C PHE A 93 -5.21 4.54 23.58
N ALA A 94 -4.77 3.66 24.47
CA ALA A 94 -4.25 2.35 24.10
C ALA A 94 -5.35 1.43 23.55
N ASP A 95 -6.52 1.42 24.19
CA ASP A 95 -7.68 0.64 23.75
C ASP A 95 -8.27 1.22 22.45
N ALA A 96 -8.35 2.54 22.35
CA ALA A 96 -8.80 3.24 21.14
C ALA A 96 -7.89 2.94 19.94
N ALA A 97 -6.56 3.05 20.11
CA ALA A 97 -5.59 2.72 19.07
C ALA A 97 -5.69 1.24 18.64
N ARG A 98 -5.84 0.31 19.59
CA ARG A 98 -6.04 -1.11 19.29
C ARG A 98 -7.31 -1.35 18.50
N LYS A 99 -8.41 -0.69 18.88
CA LYS A 99 -9.71 -0.79 18.19
C LYS A 99 -9.59 -0.31 16.74
N GLU A 100 -8.98 0.84 16.49
CA GLU A 100 -8.79 1.36 15.13
C GLU A 100 -7.88 0.46 14.28
N ALA A 101 -6.79 -0.05 14.86
CA ALA A 101 -5.91 -1.00 14.18
C ALA A 101 -6.64 -2.29 13.79
N ALA A 102 -7.45 -2.85 14.71
CA ALA A 102 -8.23 -4.05 14.48
C ALA A 102 -9.34 -3.83 13.42
N ALA A 103 -10.02 -2.68 13.46
CA ALA A 103 -11.04 -2.32 12.48
C ALA A 103 -10.45 -2.21 11.07
N LEU A 104 -9.30 -1.54 10.91
CA LEU A 104 -8.60 -1.44 9.63
C LEU A 104 -8.18 -2.82 9.11
N ARG A 105 -7.62 -3.66 9.98
CA ARG A 105 -7.24 -5.03 9.62
C ARG A 105 -8.45 -5.83 9.12
N ALA A 106 -9.57 -5.80 9.85
CA ALA A 106 -10.79 -6.51 9.46
C ALA A 106 -11.33 -6.01 8.11
N ALA A 107 -11.30 -4.69 7.86
CA ALA A 107 -11.69 -4.13 6.57
C ALA A 107 -10.81 -4.62 5.41
N ILE A 108 -9.50 -4.76 5.63
CA ILE A 108 -8.57 -5.32 4.63
C ILE A 108 -8.85 -6.81 4.40
N GLU A 109 -9.06 -7.60 5.45
CA GLU A 109 -9.33 -9.04 5.34
C GLU A 109 -10.63 -9.33 4.56
N GLN A 110 -11.66 -8.50 4.71
CA GLN A 110 -12.91 -8.60 3.92
C GLN A 110 -12.72 -8.34 2.42
N LEU A 111 -11.62 -7.70 2.02
CA LEU A 111 -11.31 -7.46 0.62
C LEU A 111 -10.51 -8.60 0.00
N ASN A 112 -10.01 -9.54 0.82
CA ASN A 112 -9.19 -10.68 0.39
C ASN A 112 -9.99 -11.94 0.04
N THR A 113 -11.30 -11.92 0.21
CA THR A 113 -12.23 -12.96 -0.27
C THR A 113 -12.53 -12.86 -1.75
#